data_AF-A0A7H9B225-F1
#
_entry.id   AF-A0A7H9B225-F1
#
_cell.length_a   1.000
_cell.length_b   1.000
_cell.length_c   1.000
_cell.angle_alpha   90.00
_cell.angle_beta   90.00
_cell.angle_gamma   90.00
#
_symmetry.space_group_name_H-M   'P 1'
#
loop_
_entity.id
_entity.type
_entity.pdbx_description
1 polymer ?
#
loop_
_entity_poly.entity_id
_entity_poly.type
_entity_poly.pdbx_seq_one_letter_code
_entity_poly.pdbx_strand_id
1 'polypeptide(L)'
;MTGSNNETGEASAIDSLIENEAEIIRLIQKDVSMLRDNGNGNDIHRIINEDKILKGEFEHILQRFHDNCKREDGQLLEEDEEDLFDKDEHMTKSEEKREFQSEAQQEEVIPPENFSHVAGEIYRSSFPRVENFQFLQTRLKLKSILVLIPEEYPAENKEFLEKSGIKLYQVGMSGNKEPFVNIPSDLLTKALEIVLNPDHQPVLIHCNRGKHRTGCLIGCIRKLQNWSLTMIFDEYRRFAFPKARALDQQFIEMYDDKEIITLANKKNWLPIQW
;
A
#
# COMPACT_ATOMS: atom_id res chain seq x y z
N MET A 1 44.38 56.85 -51.46
CA MET A 1 44.25 55.39 -51.65
C MET A 1 45.02 54.74 -50.51
N THR A 2 44.42 54.59 -49.32
CA THR A 2 43.56 53.47 -48.87
C THR A 2 44.28 52.12 -48.87
N GLY A 3 44.57 51.64 -47.66
CA GLY A 3 45.06 50.30 -47.33
C GLY A 3 45.42 50.30 -45.83
N SER A 4 44.47 50.29 -44.88
CA SER A 4 43.61 49.20 -44.41
C SER A 4 44.35 48.00 -43.81
N ASN A 5 44.07 47.79 -42.52
CA ASN A 5 44.02 46.49 -41.80
C ASN A 5 45.37 45.90 -41.35
N ASN A 6 45.53 45.30 -40.18
CA ASN A 6 44.63 45.03 -39.06
C ASN A 6 45.55 44.69 -37.88
N GLU A 7 45.31 45.29 -36.72
CA GLU A 7 45.77 44.72 -35.44
C GLU A 7 44.96 43.43 -35.22
N THR A 8 45.53 42.28 -35.57
CA THR A 8 45.00 41.00 -35.10
C THR A 8 45.67 40.71 -33.77
N GLY A 9 45.03 41.13 -32.68
CA GLY A 9 45.34 40.63 -31.36
C GLY A 9 45.16 39.11 -31.38
N GLU A 10 46.26 38.37 -31.24
CA GLU A 10 46.22 36.95 -30.94
C GLU A 10 45.50 36.80 -29.60
N ALA A 11 44.25 36.35 -29.64
CA ALA A 11 43.51 35.95 -28.45
C ALA A 11 44.37 34.92 -27.71
N SER A 12 44.80 35.27 -26.50
CA SER A 12 45.69 34.44 -25.71
C SER A 12 45.01 33.09 -25.46
N ALA A 13 45.77 31.99 -25.43
CA ALA A 13 45.25 30.70 -24.98
C ALA A 13 44.63 30.79 -23.57
N ILE A 14 44.99 31.83 -22.80
CA ILE A 14 44.39 32.14 -21.50
C ILE A 14 42.97 32.73 -21.68
N ASP A 15 42.74 33.56 -22.68
CA ASP A 15 41.41 34.15 -22.94
C ASP A 15 40.41 33.08 -23.42
N SER A 16 40.86 32.12 -24.22
CA SER A 16 40.03 30.97 -24.61
C SER A 16 39.76 29.99 -23.47
N LEU A 17 40.68 29.87 -22.51
CA LEU A 17 40.47 29.12 -21.27
C LEU A 17 39.48 29.83 -20.33
N ILE A 18 39.54 31.17 -20.23
CA ILE A 18 38.59 31.97 -19.44
C ILE A 18 37.19 31.95 -20.07
N GLU A 19 37.08 32.01 -21.40
CA GLU A 19 35.79 31.86 -22.09
C GLU A 19 35.18 30.47 -21.87
N ASN A 20 35.99 29.41 -21.93
CA ASN A 20 35.53 28.05 -21.62
C ASN A 20 35.11 27.90 -20.15
N GLU A 21 35.86 28.47 -19.20
CA GLU A 21 35.50 28.40 -17.78
C GLU A 21 34.20 29.19 -17.50
N ALA A 22 34.03 30.35 -18.14
CA ALA A 22 32.79 31.12 -18.06
C ALA A 22 31.59 30.39 -18.69
N GLU A 23 31.78 29.67 -19.80
CA GLU A 23 30.76 28.81 -20.39
C GLU A 23 30.42 27.61 -19.50
N ILE A 24 31.42 26.97 -18.89
CA ILE A 24 31.23 25.87 -17.93
C ILE A 24 30.44 26.37 -16.71
N ILE A 25 30.78 27.54 -16.17
CA ILE A 25 30.04 28.14 -15.05
C ILE A 25 28.61 28.49 -15.47
N ARG A 26 28.40 28.95 -16.71
CA ARG A 26 27.06 29.20 -17.26
C ARG A 26 26.24 27.92 -17.41
N LEU A 27 26.86 26.82 -17.86
CA LEU A 27 26.25 25.50 -17.96
C LEU A 27 25.88 24.96 -16.58
N ILE A 28 26.79 25.03 -15.60
CA ILE A 28 26.52 24.64 -14.21
C ILE A 28 25.40 25.49 -13.61
N GLN A 29 25.38 26.82 -13.80
CA GLN A 29 24.30 27.68 -13.30
C GLN A 29 22.95 27.42 -13.98
N LYS A 30 22.95 27.00 -15.25
CA LYS A 30 21.73 26.61 -15.98
C LYS A 30 21.19 25.27 -15.48
N ASP A 31 22.07 24.32 -15.18
CA ASP A 31 21.72 22.99 -14.65
C ASP A 31 21.37 23.00 -13.16
N VAL A 32 21.90 23.94 -12.38
CA VAL A 32 21.49 24.16 -10.97
C VAL A 32 20.01 24.59 -10.87
N SER A 33 19.42 25.15 -11.93
CA SER A 33 17.97 25.39 -11.98
C SER A 33 17.15 24.11 -12.14
N MET A 34 17.72 23.04 -12.72
CA MET A 34 17.11 21.70 -12.79
C MET A 34 17.37 20.88 -11.52
N LEU A 35 18.37 21.25 -10.71
CA LEU A 35 18.69 20.61 -9.42
C LEU A 35 17.91 21.20 -8.23
N ARG A 36 17.06 22.22 -8.44
CA ARG A 36 16.05 22.59 -7.43
C ARG A 36 14.93 21.58 -7.45
N ASP A 37 15.13 20.52 -6.66
CA ASP A 37 14.11 19.58 -6.26
C ASP A 37 12.93 20.34 -5.62
N ASN A 38 11.84 20.48 -6.37
CA ASN A 38 10.57 21.02 -5.89
C ASN A 38 9.68 19.92 -5.25
N GLY A 39 10.25 18.80 -4.80
CA GLY A 39 9.51 17.76 -4.08
C GLY A 39 8.58 16.93 -4.95
N ASN A 40 8.79 16.88 -6.28
CA ASN A 40 8.11 15.94 -7.16
C ASN A 40 9.08 14.82 -7.49
N GLY A 41 9.03 13.72 -6.72
CA GLY A 41 9.85 12.51 -6.87
C GLY A 41 9.66 11.71 -8.18
N ASN A 42 9.22 12.36 -9.26
CA ASN A 42 9.11 11.77 -10.59
C ASN A 42 10.31 12.20 -11.43
N ASP A 43 11.37 11.38 -11.41
CA ASP A 43 12.18 11.02 -12.60
C ASP A 43 13.57 10.45 -12.27
N ILE A 44 13.76 9.83 -11.08
CA ILE A 44 15.01 9.11 -10.78
C ILE A 44 15.32 8.07 -11.88
N HIS A 45 14.29 7.37 -12.38
CA HIS A 45 14.44 6.40 -13.48
C HIS A 45 14.83 7.01 -14.82
N ARG A 46 14.45 8.25 -15.10
CA ARG A 46 14.81 8.94 -16.33
C ARG A 46 16.23 9.47 -16.25
N ILE A 47 16.63 10.04 -15.11
CA ILE A 47 18.00 10.51 -14.86
C ILE A 47 19.00 9.36 -14.96
N ILE A 48 18.71 8.21 -14.35
CA ILE A 48 19.56 7.00 -14.43
C ILE A 48 19.67 6.47 -15.87
N ASN A 49 18.62 6.64 -16.69
CA ASN A 49 18.62 6.15 -18.07
C ASN A 49 19.23 7.14 -19.08
N GLU A 50 19.16 8.44 -18.82
CA GLU A 50 19.72 9.49 -19.67
C GLU A 50 21.24 9.60 -19.49
N ASP A 51 21.76 9.38 -18.28
CA ASP A 51 23.18 9.50 -17.99
C ASP A 51 23.91 8.15 -18.01
N LYS A 52 24.81 7.97 -19.00
CA LYS A 52 25.53 6.71 -19.23
C LYS A 52 26.45 6.33 -18.08
N ILE A 53 26.95 7.30 -17.31
CA ILE A 53 27.86 7.04 -16.19
C ILE A 53 27.08 6.52 -15.00
N LEU A 54 25.98 7.20 -14.62
CA LEU A 54 25.09 6.74 -13.56
C LEU A 54 24.46 5.39 -13.89
N LYS A 55 24.12 5.15 -15.16
CA LYS A 55 23.62 3.84 -15.59
C LYS A 55 24.63 2.73 -15.33
N GLY A 56 25.89 2.94 -15.66
CA GLY A 56 26.95 1.96 -15.43
C GLY A 56 27.23 1.72 -13.95
N GLU A 57 27.23 2.76 -13.12
CA GLU A 57 27.38 2.63 -11.67
C GLU A 57 26.17 1.96 -11.03
N PHE A 58 24.97 2.30 -11.47
CA PHE A 58 23.72 1.68 -11.02
C PHE A 58 23.65 0.21 -11.41
N GLU A 59 24.02 -0.15 -12.64
CA GLU A 59 24.11 -1.54 -13.10
C GLU A 59 25.17 -2.33 -12.31
N HIS A 60 26.32 -1.72 -11.99
CA HIS A 60 27.35 -2.35 -11.17
C HIS A 60 26.91 -2.55 -9.70
N ILE A 61 26.16 -1.60 -9.14
CA ILE A 61 25.55 -1.72 -7.80
C ILE A 61 24.46 -2.79 -7.82
N LEU A 62 23.56 -2.79 -8.81
CA LEU A 62 22.57 -3.84 -9.03
C LEU A 62 23.23 -5.20 -9.11
N GLN A 63 24.29 -5.35 -9.90
CA GLN A 63 24.99 -6.62 -10.06
C GLN A 63 25.62 -7.11 -8.75
N ARG A 64 26.16 -6.20 -7.94
CA ARG A 64 26.65 -6.50 -6.59
C ARG A 64 25.54 -6.95 -5.63
N PHE A 65 24.34 -6.37 -5.74
CA PHE A 65 23.17 -6.81 -4.97
C PHE A 65 22.63 -8.15 -5.47
N HIS A 66 22.56 -8.36 -6.79
CA HIS A 66 22.15 -9.62 -7.40
C HIS A 66 23.13 -10.76 -7.09
N ASP A 67 24.44 -10.51 -7.05
CA ASP A 67 25.42 -11.53 -6.67
C ASP A 67 25.35 -11.89 -5.17
N ASN A 68 24.99 -10.94 -4.30
CA ASN A 68 24.67 -11.22 -2.89
C ASN A 68 23.33 -11.97 -2.71
N CYS A 69 22.43 -11.88 -3.69
CA CYS A 69 21.13 -12.57 -3.71
C CYS A 69 21.16 -13.93 -4.46
N LYS A 70 22.27 -14.36 -5.06
CA LYS A 70 22.43 -15.70 -5.67
C LYS A 70 22.60 -16.84 -4.63
N ARG A 71 21.92 -16.74 -3.50
CA ARG A 71 21.57 -17.93 -2.71
C ARG A 71 20.09 -18.18 -2.96
N GLU A 72 19.85 -19.07 -3.93
CA GLU A 72 18.57 -19.70 -4.32
C GLU A 72 17.45 -18.68 -4.59
N ASP A 73 16.84 -18.51 -5.75
CA ASP A 73 16.65 -19.26 -6.97
C ASP A 73 15.99 -18.27 -7.96
N GLY A 74 16.38 -18.33 -9.24
CA GLY A 74 15.89 -17.39 -10.25
C GLY A 74 14.46 -17.70 -10.67
N GLN A 75 13.48 -16.97 -10.15
CA GLN A 75 12.14 -16.85 -10.72
C GLN A 75 11.77 -15.37 -10.91
N LEU A 76 11.09 -15.08 -12.02
CA LEU A 76 10.26 -13.90 -12.17
C LEU A 76 9.44 -13.74 -10.88
N LEU A 77 9.38 -12.53 -10.31
CA LEU A 77 8.63 -12.28 -9.08
C LEU A 77 7.13 -12.54 -9.34
N GLU A 78 6.73 -13.79 -9.16
CA GLU A 78 5.36 -14.18 -8.88
C GLU A 78 4.90 -13.43 -7.64
N GLU A 79 3.62 -13.11 -7.55
CA GLU A 79 3.06 -12.57 -6.32
C GLU A 79 3.48 -13.53 -5.18
N ASP A 80 4.09 -13.04 -4.08
CA ASP A 80 4.36 -13.87 -2.89
C ASP A 80 3.18 -14.84 -2.71
N GLU A 81 3.43 -16.15 -2.58
CA GLU A 81 2.37 -17.18 -2.52
C GLU A 81 1.23 -16.81 -1.54
N GLU A 82 1.53 -16.00 -0.52
CA GLU A 82 0.59 -15.54 0.50
C GLU A 82 -0.30 -14.33 0.10
N ASP A 83 0.09 -13.57 -0.92
CA ASP A 83 -0.66 -12.43 -1.44
C ASP A 83 -1.68 -12.85 -2.50
N LEU A 84 -1.43 -13.97 -3.18
CA LEU A 84 -2.42 -14.72 -3.95
C LEU A 84 -3.40 -15.42 -3.02
N PHE A 85 -4.67 -15.43 -3.38
CA PHE A 85 -5.63 -16.29 -2.72
C PHE A 85 -5.50 -17.73 -3.24
N ASP A 86 -4.92 -18.62 -2.44
CA ASP A 86 -4.88 -20.06 -2.74
C ASP A 86 -6.17 -20.76 -2.29
N LYS A 87 -6.94 -21.24 -3.27
CA LYS A 87 -8.19 -21.98 -3.05
C LYS A 87 -7.93 -23.34 -2.41
N ASP A 88 -6.88 -24.04 -2.80
CA ASP A 88 -6.60 -25.41 -2.36
C ASP A 88 -6.05 -25.41 -0.92
N GLU A 89 -5.20 -24.44 -0.57
CA GLU A 89 -4.77 -24.20 0.82
C GLU A 89 -5.97 -23.88 1.72
N HIS A 90 -6.90 -23.05 1.23
CA HIS A 90 -8.09 -22.70 2.00
C HIS A 90 -9.01 -23.91 2.25
N MET A 91 -9.20 -24.75 1.22
CA MET A 91 -10.03 -25.96 1.32
C MET A 91 -9.42 -27.00 2.26
N THR A 92 -8.15 -27.34 2.09
CA THR A 92 -7.45 -28.34 2.92
C THR A 92 -7.49 -28.00 4.40
N LYS A 93 -7.20 -26.74 4.77
CA LYS A 93 -7.27 -26.29 6.16
C LYS A 93 -8.70 -26.29 6.72
N SER A 94 -9.71 -26.12 5.86
CA SER A 94 -11.11 -26.20 6.24
C SER A 94 -11.54 -27.66 6.48
N GLU A 95 -11.00 -28.60 5.71
CA GLU A 95 -11.27 -30.05 5.84
C GLU A 95 -10.61 -30.65 7.09
N GLU A 96 -9.34 -30.35 7.33
CA GLU A 96 -8.60 -30.83 8.52
C GLU A 96 -9.29 -30.45 9.84
N LYS A 97 -9.91 -29.25 9.88
CA LYS A 97 -10.63 -28.78 11.06
C LYS A 97 -12.05 -29.32 11.17
N ARG A 98 -12.72 -29.65 10.05
CA ARG A 98 -14.02 -30.34 10.07
C ARG A 98 -13.91 -31.72 10.71
N GLU A 99 -12.78 -32.42 10.54
CA GLU A 99 -12.55 -33.72 11.18
C GLU A 99 -12.34 -33.62 12.70
N PHE A 100 -11.89 -32.47 13.22
CA PHE A 100 -11.59 -32.27 14.64
C PHE A 100 -12.78 -31.81 15.50
N GLN A 101 -13.90 -31.38 14.89
CA GLN A 101 -15.02 -30.73 15.58
C GLN A 101 -16.11 -31.68 16.14
N SER A 102 -15.84 -32.97 16.34
CA SER A 102 -16.88 -33.93 16.73
C SER A 102 -17.24 -33.99 18.23
N GLU A 103 -16.53 -33.32 19.15
CA GLU A 103 -16.88 -33.41 20.59
C GLU A 103 -16.60 -32.12 21.40
N ALA A 104 -17.64 -31.29 21.65
CA ALA A 104 -17.86 -30.55 22.91
C ALA A 104 -19.15 -29.70 22.89
N GLN A 105 -20.03 -29.89 23.89
CA GLN A 105 -21.25 -29.09 24.12
C GLN A 105 -20.95 -27.85 24.97
N GLN A 106 -20.25 -26.89 24.37
CA GLN A 106 -20.42 -25.44 24.52
C GLN A 106 -20.23 -24.93 23.09
N GLU A 107 -21.08 -24.02 22.57
CA GLU A 107 -20.82 -23.46 21.23
C GLU A 107 -19.53 -22.62 21.31
N GLU A 108 -18.39 -23.27 21.14
CA GLU A 108 -17.09 -22.63 21.08
C GLU A 108 -17.06 -21.80 19.81
N VAL A 109 -17.13 -20.49 20.00
CA VAL A 109 -17.20 -19.58 18.87
C VAL A 109 -15.79 -19.11 18.54
N ILE A 110 -15.30 -19.51 17.37
CA ILE A 110 -13.92 -19.26 16.95
C ILE A 110 -13.87 -17.98 16.10
N PRO A 111 -13.30 -16.87 16.60
CA PRO A 111 -13.11 -15.69 15.77
C PRO A 111 -12.08 -15.97 14.66
N PRO A 112 -12.16 -15.28 13.50
CA PRO A 112 -11.11 -15.39 12.50
C PRO A 112 -9.76 -14.95 13.07
N GLU A 113 -8.68 -15.42 12.45
CA GLU A 113 -7.33 -14.99 12.84
C GLU A 113 -7.19 -13.46 12.68
N ASN A 114 -6.35 -12.84 13.49
CA ASN A 114 -6.10 -11.40 13.45
C ASN A 114 -7.37 -10.54 13.62
N PHE A 115 -8.44 -11.11 14.20
CA PHE A 115 -9.69 -10.41 14.47
C PHE A 115 -9.52 -9.37 15.57
N SER A 116 -10.07 -8.17 15.35
CA SER A 116 -10.09 -7.12 16.36
C SER A 116 -11.19 -6.09 16.09
N HIS A 117 -11.63 -5.42 17.14
CA HIS A 117 -12.49 -4.25 17.05
C HIS A 117 -11.66 -3.01 16.69
N VAL A 118 -12.19 -2.16 15.81
CA VAL A 118 -11.51 -0.94 15.37
C VAL A 118 -12.11 0.27 16.07
N ALA A 119 -13.38 0.58 15.80
CA ALA A 119 -14.13 1.69 16.38
C ALA A 119 -15.63 1.49 16.14
N GLY A 120 -16.49 1.78 17.12
CA GLY A 120 -17.93 1.67 16.97
C GLY A 120 -18.36 0.25 16.57
N GLU A 121 -18.93 0.10 15.38
CA GLU A 121 -19.31 -1.20 14.82
C GLU A 121 -18.44 -1.62 13.61
N ILE A 122 -17.20 -1.12 13.55
CA ILE A 122 -16.19 -1.47 12.55
C ILE A 122 -15.22 -2.48 13.14
N TYR A 123 -15.04 -3.60 12.44
CA TYR A 123 -14.16 -4.70 12.83
C TYR A 123 -13.11 -4.98 11.74
N ARG A 124 -12.01 -5.61 12.13
CA ARG A 124 -10.96 -6.12 11.22
C ARG A 124 -10.72 -7.60 11.44
N SER A 125 -10.29 -8.32 10.41
CA SER A 125 -9.77 -9.70 10.53
C SER A 125 -8.89 -10.13 9.36
N SER A 126 -8.32 -11.34 9.46
CA SER A 126 -7.90 -12.13 8.30
C SER A 126 -9.11 -12.68 7.53
N PHE A 127 -8.83 -13.44 6.47
CA PHE A 127 -9.84 -14.08 5.64
C PHE A 127 -10.70 -15.05 6.47
N PRO A 128 -12.02 -14.84 6.59
CA PRO A 128 -12.89 -15.72 7.36
C PRO A 128 -13.01 -17.12 6.75
N ARG A 129 -12.99 -18.14 7.59
CA ARG A 129 -13.23 -19.55 7.22
C ARG A 129 -14.56 -20.05 7.75
N VAL A 130 -14.94 -21.24 7.32
CA VAL A 130 -16.21 -21.89 7.69
C VAL A 130 -16.38 -22.00 9.21
N GLU A 131 -15.30 -22.31 9.94
CA GLU A 131 -15.31 -22.35 11.41
C GLU A 131 -15.64 -20.99 12.08
N ASN A 132 -15.45 -19.88 11.36
CA ASN A 132 -15.70 -18.54 11.89
C ASN A 132 -17.10 -18.02 11.59
N PHE A 133 -17.86 -18.68 10.71
CA PHE A 133 -19.16 -18.19 10.26
C PHE A 133 -20.16 -18.02 11.41
N GLN A 134 -20.16 -18.96 12.37
CA GLN A 134 -20.98 -18.87 13.58
C GLN A 134 -20.63 -17.61 14.41
N PHE A 135 -19.36 -17.22 14.48
CA PHE A 135 -18.92 -16.00 15.15
C PHE A 135 -19.47 -14.74 14.46
N LEU A 136 -19.30 -14.68 13.15
CA LEU A 136 -19.68 -13.51 12.35
C LEU A 136 -21.19 -13.27 12.36
N GLN A 137 -21.98 -14.35 12.29
CA GLN A 137 -23.43 -14.26 12.27
C GLN A 137 -24.03 -14.04 13.66
N THR A 138 -23.69 -14.89 14.62
CA THR A 138 -24.40 -14.94 15.91
C THR A 138 -23.89 -13.90 16.89
N ARG A 139 -22.57 -13.64 16.90
CA ARG A 139 -21.95 -12.73 17.89
C ARG A 139 -21.86 -11.30 17.37
N LEU A 140 -21.27 -11.10 16.19
CA LEU A 140 -21.10 -9.77 15.61
C LEU A 140 -22.35 -9.24 14.93
N LYS A 141 -23.22 -10.14 14.43
CA LYS A 141 -24.44 -9.78 13.69
C LYS A 141 -24.13 -8.82 12.55
N LEU A 142 -23.12 -9.19 11.76
CA LEU A 142 -22.64 -8.34 10.66
C LEU A 142 -23.75 -8.03 9.67
N LYS A 143 -23.76 -6.79 9.19
CA LYS A 143 -24.63 -6.34 8.11
C LYS A 143 -23.89 -6.34 6.78
N SER A 144 -22.60 -6.05 6.80
CA SER A 144 -21.77 -6.07 5.60
C SER A 144 -20.33 -6.53 5.86
N ILE A 145 -19.68 -6.96 4.78
CA ILE A 145 -18.25 -7.28 4.75
C ILE A 145 -17.59 -6.47 3.64
N LEU A 146 -16.45 -5.85 3.95
CA LEU A 146 -15.58 -5.22 2.97
C LEU A 146 -14.35 -6.10 2.76
N VAL A 147 -14.23 -6.68 1.56
CA VAL A 147 -13.05 -7.42 1.12
C VAL A 147 -12.15 -6.53 0.25
N LEU A 148 -10.85 -6.53 0.58
CA LEU A 148 -9.85 -5.66 -0.07
C LEU A 148 -9.01 -6.36 -1.15
N ILE A 149 -9.41 -7.58 -1.54
CA ILE A 149 -8.67 -8.42 -2.47
C ILE A 149 -9.33 -8.35 -3.87
N PRO A 150 -8.55 -8.30 -4.96
CA PRO A 150 -9.11 -8.25 -6.32
C PRO A 150 -9.66 -9.59 -6.79
N GLU A 151 -9.24 -10.70 -6.19
CA GLU A 151 -9.64 -12.06 -6.56
C GLU A 151 -11.12 -12.32 -6.28
N GLU A 152 -11.67 -13.32 -6.97
CA GLU A 152 -13.06 -13.69 -6.77
C GLU A 152 -13.27 -14.37 -5.41
N TYR A 153 -14.28 -13.91 -4.68
CA TYR A 153 -14.64 -14.45 -3.38
C TYR A 153 -15.06 -15.94 -3.48
N PRO A 154 -14.61 -16.83 -2.57
CA PRO A 154 -14.94 -18.26 -2.58
C PRO A 154 -16.44 -18.52 -2.54
N ALA A 155 -16.88 -19.56 -3.26
CA ALA A 155 -18.29 -19.93 -3.35
C ALA A 155 -18.90 -20.27 -1.98
N GLU A 156 -18.16 -20.99 -1.13
CA GLU A 156 -18.61 -21.35 0.22
C GLU A 156 -18.92 -20.09 1.07
N ASN A 157 -18.02 -19.11 1.02
CA ASN A 157 -18.20 -17.86 1.74
C ASN A 157 -19.34 -17.04 1.13
N LYS A 158 -19.46 -16.96 -0.21
CA LYS A 158 -20.58 -16.27 -0.88
C LYS A 158 -21.94 -16.85 -0.45
N GLU A 159 -22.07 -18.18 -0.44
CA GLU A 159 -23.30 -18.86 -0.04
C GLU A 159 -23.66 -18.55 1.42
N PHE A 160 -22.67 -18.52 2.33
CA PHE A 160 -22.89 -18.11 3.71
C PHE A 160 -23.38 -16.67 3.83
N LEU A 161 -22.81 -15.74 3.06
CA LEU A 161 -23.23 -14.33 3.07
C LEU A 161 -24.67 -14.17 2.56
N GLU A 162 -25.04 -14.87 1.50
CA GLU A 162 -26.40 -14.87 0.95
C GLU A 162 -27.41 -15.43 1.96
N LYS A 163 -27.10 -16.58 2.59
CA LYS A 163 -27.96 -17.18 3.62
C LYS A 163 -28.14 -16.29 4.85
N SER A 164 -27.09 -15.57 5.22
CA SER A 164 -27.08 -14.70 6.40
C SER A 164 -27.60 -13.29 6.12
N GLY A 165 -27.85 -12.94 4.86
CA GLY A 165 -28.25 -11.58 4.45
C GLY A 165 -27.15 -10.54 4.60
N ILE A 166 -25.87 -10.96 4.58
CA ILE A 166 -24.71 -10.07 4.75
C ILE A 166 -24.29 -9.54 3.38
N LYS A 167 -24.21 -8.22 3.24
CA LYS A 167 -23.83 -7.59 1.96
C LYS A 167 -22.31 -7.59 1.78
N LEU A 168 -21.82 -8.14 0.66
CA LEU A 168 -20.40 -8.08 0.30
C LEU A 168 -20.09 -6.80 -0.50
N TYR A 169 -19.09 -6.06 -0.05
CA TYR A 169 -18.45 -4.98 -0.78
C TYR A 169 -17.03 -5.41 -1.14
N GLN A 170 -16.66 -5.26 -2.40
CA GLN A 170 -15.32 -5.60 -2.88
C GLN A 170 -14.63 -4.37 -3.44
N VAL A 171 -13.44 -4.08 -2.89
CA VAL A 171 -12.53 -3.04 -3.37
C VAL A 171 -11.17 -3.68 -3.56
N GLY A 172 -10.92 -4.21 -4.75
CA GLY A 172 -9.69 -4.94 -5.05
C GLY A 172 -8.47 -4.02 -5.07
N MET A 173 -7.65 -4.09 -4.03
CA MET A 173 -6.37 -3.37 -3.96
C MET A 173 -5.22 -4.32 -4.30
N SER A 174 -4.34 -3.89 -5.21
CA SER A 174 -3.02 -4.50 -5.36
C SER A 174 -2.20 -4.30 -4.08
N GLY A 175 -1.40 -5.29 -3.68
CA GLY A 175 -0.57 -5.17 -2.47
C GLY A 175 0.53 -4.13 -2.65
N ASN A 176 0.87 -3.38 -1.60
CA ASN A 176 2.08 -2.53 -1.61
C ASN A 176 3.33 -3.41 -1.58
N LYS A 177 4.10 -3.42 -2.67
CA LYS A 177 5.35 -4.16 -2.79
C LYS A 177 6.39 -3.33 -3.52
N GLU A 178 7.62 -3.37 -3.01
CA GLU A 178 8.78 -2.93 -3.77
C GLU A 178 8.95 -3.80 -5.01
N PRO A 179 9.39 -3.26 -6.15
CA PRO A 179 9.83 -1.87 -6.35
C PRO A 179 8.74 -0.89 -6.83
N PHE A 180 7.57 -1.34 -7.30
CA PHE A 180 6.65 -0.46 -8.06
C PHE A 180 5.14 -0.66 -7.81
N VAL A 181 4.72 -1.50 -6.85
CA VAL A 181 3.29 -1.73 -6.61
C VAL A 181 2.82 -0.86 -5.45
N ASN A 182 1.91 0.07 -5.75
CA ASN A 182 1.32 0.99 -4.78
C ASN A 182 -0.21 0.83 -4.75
N ILE A 183 -0.81 0.94 -3.58
CA ILE A 183 -2.25 1.03 -3.38
C ILE A 183 -2.69 2.40 -3.88
N PRO A 184 -3.58 2.51 -4.88
CA PRO A 184 -4.07 3.80 -5.33
C PRO A 184 -4.97 4.44 -4.26
N SER A 185 -4.76 5.71 -3.97
CA SER A 185 -5.52 6.49 -2.98
C SER A 185 -7.03 6.47 -3.25
N ASP A 186 -7.45 6.46 -4.52
CA ASP A 186 -8.87 6.48 -4.91
C ASP A 186 -9.63 5.24 -4.42
N LEU A 187 -8.99 4.06 -4.49
CA LEU A 187 -9.59 2.83 -3.97
C LEU A 187 -9.72 2.88 -2.45
N LEU A 188 -8.74 3.49 -1.77
CA LEU A 188 -8.80 3.69 -0.34
C LEU A 188 -9.94 4.63 0.05
N THR A 189 -10.10 5.75 -0.64
CA THR A 189 -11.22 6.70 -0.44
C THR A 189 -12.57 6.01 -0.63
N LYS A 190 -12.70 5.16 -1.67
CA LYS A 190 -13.91 4.36 -1.90
C LYS A 190 -14.17 3.36 -0.77
N ALA A 191 -13.13 2.69 -0.28
CA ALA A 191 -13.23 1.77 0.85
C ALA A 191 -13.64 2.51 2.14
N LEU A 192 -13.06 3.69 2.40
CA LEU A 192 -13.42 4.55 3.52
C LEU A 192 -14.88 5.01 3.45
N GLU A 193 -15.38 5.40 2.28
CA GLU A 193 -16.79 5.78 2.10
C GLU A 193 -17.74 4.63 2.49
N ILE A 194 -17.39 3.39 2.14
CA ILE A 194 -18.21 2.22 2.44
C ILE A 194 -18.25 1.94 3.95
N VAL A 195 -17.11 1.99 4.63
CA VAL A 195 -17.01 1.59 6.06
C VAL A 195 -17.48 2.69 7.01
N LEU A 196 -17.32 3.96 6.63
CA LEU A 196 -17.78 5.09 7.44
C LEU A 196 -19.28 5.29 7.39
N ASN A 197 -19.98 4.72 6.40
CA ASN A 197 -21.43 4.79 6.32
C ASN A 197 -22.09 3.94 7.43
N PRO A 198 -22.83 4.55 8.39
CA PRO A 198 -23.51 3.82 9.45
C PRO A 198 -24.54 2.81 8.92
N ASP A 199 -25.10 3.05 7.74
CA ASP A 199 -26.07 2.13 7.13
C ASP A 199 -25.46 0.77 6.76
N HIS A 200 -24.13 0.68 6.68
CA HIS A 200 -23.42 -0.56 6.35
C HIS A 200 -22.91 -1.29 7.61
N GLN A 201 -22.96 -0.64 8.77
CA GLN A 201 -22.47 -1.18 10.03
C GLN A 201 -23.55 -2.08 10.69
N PRO A 202 -23.17 -3.15 11.43
CA PRO A 202 -21.80 -3.61 11.71
C PRO A 202 -21.06 -4.17 10.50
N VAL A 203 -19.80 -3.75 10.31
CA VAL A 203 -18.98 -4.06 9.13
C VAL A 203 -17.68 -4.75 9.50
N LEU A 204 -17.32 -5.80 8.78
CA LEU A 204 -16.02 -6.46 8.88
C LEU A 204 -15.13 -6.12 7.68
N ILE A 205 -13.92 -5.64 7.96
CA ILE A 205 -12.90 -5.35 6.96
C ILE A 205 -11.86 -6.48 6.97
N HIS A 206 -11.61 -7.09 5.81
CA HIS A 206 -10.54 -8.08 5.71
C HIS A 206 -9.85 -8.09 4.34
N CYS A 207 -8.65 -8.68 4.32
CA CYS A 207 -7.95 -9.10 3.12
C CYS A 207 -7.61 -10.60 3.26
N ASN A 208 -6.45 -11.08 2.78
CA ASN A 208 -6.00 -12.45 3.03
C ASN A 208 -5.64 -12.65 4.50
N ARG A 209 -4.66 -11.90 5.01
CA ARG A 209 -4.15 -12.06 6.39
C ARG A 209 -4.57 -10.95 7.35
N GLY A 210 -5.31 -9.94 6.86
CA GLY A 210 -5.71 -8.79 7.66
C GLY A 210 -4.55 -7.88 8.09
N LYS A 211 -3.42 -7.93 7.37
CA LYS A 211 -2.16 -7.23 7.73
C LYS A 211 -1.95 -5.94 6.94
N HIS A 212 -1.55 -6.05 5.67
CA HIS A 212 -1.12 -4.91 4.83
C HIS A 212 -2.29 -4.04 4.35
N ARG A 213 -3.09 -4.54 3.39
CA ARG A 213 -4.25 -3.83 2.82
C ARG A 213 -5.23 -3.35 3.90
N THR A 214 -5.63 -4.25 4.79
CA THR A 214 -6.48 -3.90 5.94
C THR A 214 -5.79 -2.90 6.87
N GLY A 215 -4.50 -3.09 7.18
CA GLY A 215 -3.74 -2.18 8.03
C GLY A 215 -3.65 -0.76 7.48
N CYS A 216 -3.44 -0.58 6.17
CA CYS A 216 -3.45 0.72 5.51
C CYS A 216 -4.81 1.43 5.65
N LEU A 217 -5.90 0.70 5.40
CA LEU A 217 -7.25 1.24 5.54
C LEU A 217 -7.55 1.64 6.98
N ILE A 218 -7.25 0.77 7.95
CA ILE A 218 -7.45 1.08 9.38
C ILE A 218 -6.57 2.26 9.79
N GLY A 219 -5.31 2.33 9.34
CA GLY A 219 -4.43 3.45 9.64
C GLY A 219 -4.99 4.78 9.15
N CYS A 220 -5.65 4.80 8.00
CA CYS A 220 -6.32 5.99 7.50
C CYS A 220 -7.61 6.31 8.27
N ILE A 221 -8.36 5.31 8.74
CA ILE A 221 -9.46 5.54 9.70
C ILE A 221 -8.91 6.21 10.98
N ARG A 222 -7.76 5.76 11.51
CA ARG A 222 -7.13 6.39 12.68
C ARG A 222 -6.68 7.83 12.41
N LYS A 223 -6.21 8.14 11.19
CA LYS A 223 -5.94 9.53 10.77
C LYS A 223 -7.20 10.40 10.85
N LEU A 224 -8.35 9.90 10.38
CA LEU A 224 -9.63 10.61 10.51
C LEU A 224 -10.08 10.82 11.96
N GLN A 225 -9.64 9.94 12.88
CA GLN A 225 -9.84 10.09 14.33
C GLN A 225 -8.83 11.06 14.98
N ASN A 226 -7.97 11.72 14.20
CA ASN A 226 -6.89 12.60 14.66
C ASN A 226 -5.89 11.92 15.62
N TRP A 227 -5.60 10.62 15.40
CA TRP A 227 -4.56 9.94 16.16
C TRP A 227 -3.16 10.41 15.73
N SER A 228 -2.20 10.38 16.66
CA SER A 228 -0.80 10.61 16.33
C SER A 228 -0.25 9.48 15.44
N LEU A 229 0.55 9.81 14.42
CA LEU A 229 1.19 8.82 13.54
C LEU A 229 1.96 7.73 14.31
N THR A 230 2.57 8.07 15.45
CA THR A 230 3.23 7.11 16.34
C THR A 230 2.31 5.96 16.78
N MET A 231 1.10 6.28 17.23
CA MET A 231 0.12 5.27 17.66
C MET A 231 -0.50 4.52 16.48
N ILE A 232 -0.65 5.19 15.33
CA ILE A 232 -1.14 4.56 14.11
C ILE A 232 -0.14 3.49 13.62
N PHE A 233 1.15 3.82 13.59
CA PHE A 233 2.19 2.89 13.17
C PHE A 233 2.40 1.77 14.18
N ASP A 234 2.28 2.05 15.47
CA ASP A 234 2.32 1.01 16.51
C ASP A 234 1.17 -0.01 16.32
N GLU A 235 -0.06 0.47 16.16
CA GLU A 235 -1.22 -0.40 15.88
C GLU A 235 -1.01 -1.21 14.60
N TYR A 236 -0.57 -0.57 13.52
CA TYR A 236 -0.27 -1.25 12.27
C TYR A 236 0.75 -2.37 12.47
N ARG A 237 1.90 -2.07 13.10
CA ARG A 237 2.98 -3.05 13.32
C ARG A 237 2.53 -4.21 14.19
N ARG A 238 1.71 -3.93 15.21
CA ARG A 238 1.13 -4.96 16.10
C ARG A 238 0.34 -6.01 15.32
N PHE A 239 -0.51 -5.57 14.37
CA PHE A 239 -1.31 -6.49 13.55
C PHE A 239 -0.57 -7.05 12.33
N ALA A 240 0.46 -6.35 11.85
CA ALA A 240 1.24 -6.77 10.68
C ALA A 240 2.44 -7.67 11.04
N PHE A 241 2.80 -7.81 12.32
CA PHE A 241 3.90 -8.67 12.77
C PHE A 241 3.73 -10.13 12.26
N PRO A 242 4.82 -10.81 11.84
CA PRO A 242 6.20 -10.34 11.72
C PRO A 242 6.52 -9.60 10.40
N LYS A 243 5.56 -9.49 9.48
CA LYS A 243 5.76 -9.00 8.11
C LYS A 243 5.31 -7.54 7.94
N ALA A 244 5.65 -6.65 8.87
CA ALA A 244 5.31 -5.23 8.77
C ALA A 244 6.09 -4.56 7.63
N ARG A 245 5.40 -3.85 6.73
CA ARG A 245 6.01 -3.16 5.58
C ARG A 245 6.15 -1.66 5.88
N ALA A 246 7.27 -1.07 5.50
CA ALA A 246 7.50 0.38 5.65
C ALA A 246 6.64 1.18 4.66
N LEU A 247 6.46 0.68 3.44
CA LEU A 247 5.64 1.30 2.39
C LEU A 247 4.19 1.53 2.83
N ASP A 248 3.60 0.60 3.60
CA ASP A 248 2.25 0.77 4.14
C ASP A 248 2.16 1.94 5.11
N GLN A 249 3.18 2.13 5.96
CA GLN A 249 3.23 3.25 6.91
C GLN A 249 3.42 4.57 6.19
N GLN A 250 4.31 4.60 5.19
CA GLN A 250 4.52 5.77 4.34
C GLN A 250 3.24 6.13 3.57
N PHE A 251 2.52 5.13 3.06
CA PHE A 251 1.23 5.34 2.41
C PHE A 251 0.21 5.98 3.36
N ILE A 252 0.08 5.46 4.58
CA ILE A 252 -0.80 6.05 5.61
C ILE A 252 -0.42 7.50 5.86
N GLU A 253 0.87 7.81 6.01
CA GLU A 253 1.36 9.18 6.22
C GLU A 253 0.97 10.12 5.07
N MET A 254 1.25 9.71 3.83
CA MET A 254 1.08 10.54 2.63
C MET A 254 -0.36 10.63 2.12
N TYR A 255 -1.28 9.79 2.59
CA TYR A 255 -2.68 9.83 2.16
C TYR A 255 -3.34 11.20 2.46
N ASP A 256 -3.84 11.88 1.43
CA ASP A 256 -4.60 13.13 1.56
C ASP A 256 -6.07 12.82 1.91
N ASP A 257 -6.46 13.12 3.14
CA ASP A 257 -7.76 12.82 3.72
C ASP A 257 -8.79 13.95 3.53
N LYS A 258 -8.45 15.05 2.84
CA LYS A 258 -9.36 16.20 2.66
C LYS A 258 -10.67 15.84 1.96
N GLU A 259 -10.61 15.00 0.93
CA GLU A 259 -11.79 14.59 0.16
C GLU A 259 -12.77 13.83 1.05
N ILE A 260 -12.27 12.80 1.76
CA ILE A 260 -13.10 11.95 2.61
C ILE A 260 -13.60 12.72 3.84
N ILE A 261 -12.81 13.62 4.42
CA ILE A 261 -13.24 14.49 5.52
C ILE A 261 -14.40 15.39 5.08
N THR A 262 -14.31 15.98 3.88
CA THR A 262 -15.37 16.85 3.34
C THR A 262 -16.67 16.05 3.15
N LEU A 263 -16.58 14.84 2.60
CA LEU A 263 -17.72 13.95 2.42
C LEU A 263 -18.32 13.51 3.76
N ALA A 264 -17.47 13.09 4.70
CA ALA A 264 -17.88 12.59 6.01
C ALA A 264 -18.54 13.69 6.85
N ASN A 265 -18.05 14.92 6.79
CA ASN A 265 -18.70 16.08 7.42
C ASN A 265 -20.05 16.39 6.77
N LYS A 266 -20.15 16.34 5.44
CA LYS A 266 -21.42 16.58 4.73
C LYS A 266 -22.49 15.56 5.12
N LYS A 267 -22.10 14.30 5.37
CA LYS A 267 -23.00 13.21 5.77
C LYS A 267 -23.10 13.01 7.29
N ASN A 268 -22.47 13.88 8.10
CA ASN A 268 -22.40 13.77 9.57
C ASN A 268 -21.87 12.42 10.08
N TRP A 269 -20.87 11.86 9.43
CA TRP A 269 -20.19 10.61 9.85
C TRP A 269 -19.07 10.84 10.87
N LEU A 270 -18.56 12.07 10.98
CA LEU A 270 -17.56 12.45 11.98
C LEU A 270 -18.21 13.23 13.14
N PRO A 271 -17.72 13.07 14.38
CA PRO A 271 -16.65 12.17 14.80
C PRO A 271 -17.11 10.69 14.88
N ILE A 272 -16.19 9.78 14.55
CA ILE A 272 -16.44 8.32 14.66
C ILE A 272 -16.65 7.96 16.13
N GLN A 273 -17.81 7.40 16.45
CA GLN A 273 -18.16 6.98 17.81
C GLN A 273 -17.49 5.66 18.19
N TRP A 274 -17.24 5.46 19.48
CA TRP A 274 -16.64 4.25 20.05
C TRP A 274 -17.69 3.24 20.49
#